data_AF-A0A667ZER7-F1
#
_entry.id   AF-A0A667ZER7-F1
#
_cell.length_a   1.000
_cell.length_b   1.000
_cell.length_c   1.000
_cell.angle_alpha   90.00
_cell.angle_beta   90.00
_cell.angle_gamma   90.00
#
_symmetry.space_group_name_H-M   'P 1'
#
loop_
_entity.id
_entity.type
_entity.pdbx_description
1 polymer ?
#
loop_
_entity_poly.entity_id
_entity_poly.type
_entity_poly.pdbx_seq_one_letter_code
_entity_poly.pdbx_strand_id
1 'polypeptide(L)'
;PVVTLKTGSVQGHYRTVRGTDQLVEEYLGIPFARPPLGPLRFAAPQPPQPWKGVRDATKLPNMCDTKSTEALWKTYPVTFPAVQVSEDCLYLNVYRRSGTRSGEKLPVMVWIHGGGLAAGGTFYYDGSPLAVYQNVVVVVIQYRLSILGFLSTGDEHAPGNWGFLDQIASLRWVQENIEAFNGDPDSVTIFGQSAGGISVSLLVMSPLAEGLFHKAIAMSGVVPLEAHYTNNPLAMAKVLNIDAVNSATAFDSQLIAHSAFLLQMIANLTEVWRSRLWFQ
;
A
#
# COMPACT_ATOMS: atom_id res chain seq x y z
N PRO A 1 -10.44 -20.81 -0.45
CA PRO A 1 -9.32 -21.75 -0.11
C PRO A 1 -8.72 -21.35 1.24
N VAL A 2 -8.22 -22.32 2.04
CA VAL A 2 -7.64 -22.04 3.36
C VAL A 2 -6.12 -22.19 3.29
N VAL A 3 -5.40 -21.21 3.82
CA VAL A 3 -3.93 -21.19 3.94
C VAL A 3 -3.55 -20.97 5.40
N THR A 4 -2.49 -21.63 5.86
CA THR A 4 -1.99 -21.49 7.23
C THR A 4 -0.75 -20.63 7.25
N LEU A 5 -0.81 -19.53 7.99
CA LEU A 5 0.28 -18.57 8.21
C LEU A 5 0.92 -18.83 9.57
N LYS A 6 2.03 -18.15 9.87
CA LYS A 6 2.65 -18.20 11.21
C LYS A 6 1.73 -17.70 12.32
N THR A 7 0.86 -16.74 12.02
CA THR A 7 -0.06 -16.12 12.99
C THR A 7 -1.44 -16.78 13.06
N GLY A 8 -1.76 -17.72 12.16
CA GLY A 8 -3.05 -18.39 12.10
C GLY A 8 -3.51 -18.69 10.67
N SER A 9 -4.64 -19.37 10.52
CA SER A 9 -5.18 -19.71 9.20
C SER A 9 -6.08 -18.60 8.65
N VAL A 10 -6.07 -18.43 7.33
CA VAL A 10 -6.93 -17.49 6.59
C VAL A 10 -7.73 -18.22 5.52
N GLN A 11 -8.98 -17.80 5.32
CA GLN A 11 -9.84 -18.28 4.25
C GLN A 11 -10.02 -17.21 3.19
N GLY A 12 -9.47 -17.45 2.01
CA GLY A 12 -9.75 -16.66 0.80
C GLY A 12 -10.90 -17.26 -0.01
N HIS A 13 -11.15 -16.70 -1.18
CA HIS A 13 -12.17 -17.16 -2.13
C HIS A 13 -11.61 -17.27 -3.56
N TYR A 14 -12.37 -17.93 -4.43
CA TYR A 14 -12.02 -18.01 -5.85
C TYR A 14 -12.77 -16.92 -6.63
N ARG A 15 -12.13 -16.39 -7.67
CA ARG A 15 -12.75 -15.43 -8.59
C ARG A 15 -12.32 -15.71 -10.03
N THR A 16 -13.15 -15.32 -10.98
CA THR A 16 -12.84 -15.38 -12.41
C THR A 16 -12.05 -14.16 -12.86
N VAL A 17 -11.17 -14.34 -13.84
CA VAL A 17 -10.41 -13.26 -14.49
C VAL A 17 -10.89 -13.13 -15.93
N ARG A 18 -11.18 -11.91 -16.39
CA ARG A 18 -11.65 -11.69 -17.76
C ARG A 18 -10.59 -12.15 -18.78
N GLY A 19 -11.03 -12.88 -19.80
CA GLY A 19 -10.18 -13.34 -20.91
C GLY A 19 -9.53 -14.71 -20.70
N THR A 20 -9.85 -15.43 -19.62
CA THR A 20 -9.34 -16.78 -19.36
C THR A 20 -10.30 -17.57 -18.46
N ASP A 21 -10.33 -18.91 -18.61
CA ASP A 21 -11.07 -19.81 -17.71
C ASP A 21 -10.30 -20.10 -16.41
N GLN A 22 -9.07 -19.61 -16.31
CA GLN A 22 -8.23 -19.77 -15.13
C GLN A 22 -8.78 -18.93 -13.96
N LEU A 23 -9.01 -19.58 -12.81
CA LEU A 23 -9.41 -18.89 -11.59
C LEU A 23 -8.20 -18.31 -10.85
N VAL A 24 -8.47 -17.26 -10.07
CA VAL A 24 -7.57 -16.68 -9.08
C VAL A 24 -8.06 -17.04 -7.68
N GLU A 25 -7.12 -17.26 -6.76
CA GLU A 25 -7.38 -17.29 -5.32
C GLU A 25 -7.09 -15.90 -4.75
N GLU A 26 -8.09 -15.27 -4.15
CA GLU A 26 -8.00 -13.96 -3.53
C GLU A 26 -8.09 -14.09 -2.01
N TYR A 27 -7.10 -13.53 -1.32
CA TYR A 27 -7.07 -13.39 0.13
C TYR A 27 -6.97 -11.90 0.47
N LEU A 28 -8.02 -11.33 1.02
CA LEU A 28 -8.18 -9.91 1.23
C LEU A 28 -8.16 -9.58 2.73
N GLY A 29 -7.50 -8.49 3.11
CA GLY A 29 -7.54 -7.99 4.48
C GLY A 29 -6.77 -8.85 5.49
N ILE A 30 -5.60 -9.38 5.11
CA ILE A 30 -4.72 -10.12 6.03
C ILE A 30 -3.92 -9.10 6.86
N PRO A 31 -3.96 -9.15 8.20
CA PRO A 31 -3.18 -8.23 9.03
C PRO A 31 -1.69 -8.58 8.98
N PHE A 32 -0.85 -7.59 8.68
CA PHE A 32 0.61 -7.76 8.72
C PHE A 32 1.26 -7.08 9.93
N ALA A 33 0.51 -6.28 10.68
CA ALA A 33 0.94 -5.62 11.90
C ALA A 33 -0.24 -5.44 12.87
N ARG A 34 0.05 -5.07 14.13
CA ARG A 34 -0.99 -4.68 15.10
C ARG A 34 -1.66 -3.38 14.66
N PRO A 35 -2.96 -3.20 14.96
CA PRO A 35 -3.64 -1.93 14.75
C PRO A 35 -2.86 -0.79 15.45
N PRO A 36 -2.48 0.28 14.74
CA PRO A 36 -1.68 1.39 15.28
C PRO A 36 -2.54 2.36 16.10
N LEU A 37 -3.32 1.82 17.04
CA LEU A 37 -4.29 2.54 17.86
C LEU A 37 -3.71 2.94 19.22
N GLY A 38 -4.24 4.01 19.80
CA GLY A 38 -3.89 4.44 21.16
C GLY A 38 -2.38 4.68 21.31
N PRO A 39 -1.68 4.00 22.25
CA PRO A 39 -0.23 4.14 22.41
C PRO A 39 0.61 3.72 21.20
N LEU A 40 0.04 2.97 20.25
CA LEU A 40 0.73 2.59 19.00
C LEU A 40 0.57 3.64 17.89
N ARG A 41 -0.22 4.69 18.13
CA ARG A 41 -0.27 5.84 17.23
C ARG A 41 1.07 6.57 17.29
N PHE A 42 1.64 6.89 16.12
CA PHE A 42 2.99 7.46 15.98
C PHE A 42 4.11 6.60 16.60
N ALA A 43 3.94 5.28 16.58
CA ALA A 43 4.98 4.33 16.92
C ALA A 43 5.32 3.41 15.74
N ALA A 44 6.48 2.77 15.78
CA ALA A 44 6.84 1.73 14.82
C ALA A 44 5.81 0.57 14.84
N PRO A 45 5.48 -0.02 13.68
CA PRO A 45 4.54 -1.13 13.61
C PRO A 45 5.05 -2.31 14.44
N GLN A 46 4.12 -2.98 15.11
CA GLN A 46 4.41 -4.16 15.93
C GLN A 46 3.87 -5.42 15.25
N PRO A 47 4.50 -6.60 15.45
CA PRO A 47 4.07 -7.85 14.84
C PRO A 47 2.60 -8.19 15.14
N PRO A 48 1.84 -8.69 14.17
CA PRO A 48 0.40 -8.95 14.33
C PRO A 48 0.17 -10.00 15.42
N GLN A 49 -0.93 -9.85 16.16
CA GLN A 49 -1.29 -10.84 17.17
C GLN A 49 -1.76 -12.14 16.50
N PRO A 50 -1.28 -13.31 16.92
CA PRO A 50 -1.82 -14.58 16.46
C PRO A 50 -3.30 -14.72 16.81
N TRP A 51 -4.06 -15.40 15.95
CA TRP A 51 -5.47 -15.73 16.19
C TRP A 51 -5.69 -17.23 16.18
N LYS A 52 -6.76 -17.67 16.87
CA LYS A 52 -7.23 -19.06 16.84
C LYS A 52 -8.29 -19.23 15.75
N GLY A 53 -8.31 -20.42 15.13
CA GLY A 53 -9.27 -20.75 14.08
C GLY A 53 -8.89 -20.15 12.73
N VAL A 54 -9.89 -20.03 11.85
CA VAL A 54 -9.74 -19.55 10.48
C VAL A 54 -10.32 -18.15 10.37
N ARG A 55 -9.49 -17.17 10.01
CA ARG A 55 -9.92 -15.79 9.77
C ARG A 55 -10.50 -15.66 8.37
N ASP A 56 -11.65 -15.00 8.26
CA ASP A 56 -12.23 -14.63 6.97
C ASP A 56 -11.37 -13.58 6.28
N ALA A 57 -10.79 -13.93 5.14
CA ALA A 57 -9.99 -13.07 4.28
C ALA A 57 -10.67 -12.93 2.90
N THR A 58 -11.98 -12.75 2.87
CA THR A 58 -12.76 -12.56 1.63
C THR A 58 -13.23 -11.12 1.42
N LYS A 59 -12.91 -10.21 2.34
CA LYS A 59 -13.38 -8.82 2.33
C LYS A 59 -12.20 -7.85 2.29
N LEU A 60 -12.36 -6.76 1.55
CA LEU A 60 -11.38 -5.68 1.55
C LEU A 60 -11.23 -5.09 2.96
N PRO A 61 -9.99 -4.75 3.37
CA PRO A 61 -9.75 -4.10 4.65
C PRO A 61 -10.22 -2.64 4.64
N ASN A 62 -10.31 -2.04 5.83
CA ASN A 62 -10.50 -0.60 5.97
C ASN A 62 -9.33 0.16 5.31
N MET A 63 -9.61 1.32 4.73
CA MET A 63 -8.59 2.25 4.24
C MET A 63 -7.94 2.97 5.42
N CYS A 64 -6.66 3.31 5.30
CA CYS A 64 -6.03 4.21 6.27
C CYS A 64 -6.68 5.59 6.23
N ASP A 65 -6.63 6.34 7.34
CA ASP A 65 -7.22 7.69 7.42
C ASP A 65 -6.59 8.66 6.41
N THR A 66 -7.46 9.19 5.55
CA THR A 66 -7.16 10.13 4.48
C THR A 66 -8.17 11.28 4.55
N LYS A 67 -8.04 12.15 5.56
CA LYS A 67 -8.89 13.35 5.68
C LYS A 67 -8.98 14.21 4.40
N SER A 68 -8.01 14.11 3.49
CA SER A 68 -7.98 14.83 2.21
C SER A 68 -8.76 14.16 1.06
N THR A 69 -9.04 12.86 1.10
CA THR A 69 -9.67 12.18 -0.05
C THR A 69 -11.19 12.22 -0.02
N GLU A 70 -11.82 12.42 1.14
CA GLU A 70 -13.28 12.53 1.22
C GLU A 70 -13.79 13.75 0.43
N ALA A 71 -13.03 14.85 0.44
CA ALA A 71 -13.31 16.04 -0.36
C ALA A 71 -13.09 15.77 -1.86
N LEU A 72 -11.98 15.09 -2.23
CA LEU A 72 -11.64 14.78 -3.62
C LEU A 72 -12.62 13.78 -4.26
N TRP A 73 -13.11 12.78 -3.52
CA TRP A 73 -14.08 11.82 -4.03
C TRP A 73 -15.45 12.43 -4.35
N LYS A 74 -15.83 13.52 -3.66
CA LYS A 74 -17.08 14.24 -3.96
C LYS A 74 -16.99 15.05 -5.27
N THR A 75 -15.78 15.35 -5.75
CA THR A 75 -15.55 16.19 -6.94
C THR A 75 -15.44 15.39 -8.24
N TYR A 76 -15.04 14.12 -8.19
CA TYR A 76 -14.88 13.28 -9.38
C TYR A 76 -15.98 12.21 -9.49
N PRO A 77 -16.57 12.00 -10.68
CA PRO A 77 -17.62 11.00 -10.92
C PRO A 77 -17.04 9.58 -11.00
N VAL A 78 -16.34 9.15 -9.95
CA VAL A 78 -15.80 7.78 -9.83
C VAL A 78 -16.45 7.12 -8.63
N THR A 79 -17.30 6.13 -8.88
CA THR A 79 -17.92 5.31 -7.85
C THR A 79 -16.89 4.32 -7.33
N PHE A 80 -16.38 4.57 -6.13
CA PHE A 80 -15.55 3.60 -5.42
C PHE A 80 -16.41 2.67 -4.57
N PRO A 81 -15.99 1.40 -4.34
CA PRO A 81 -16.65 0.56 -3.35
C PRO A 81 -16.65 1.29 -1.99
N ALA A 82 -17.75 1.15 -1.25
CA ALA A 82 -17.87 1.76 0.08
C ALA A 82 -16.92 1.06 1.06
N VAL A 83 -15.66 1.50 1.09
CA VAL A 83 -14.66 1.03 2.04
C VAL A 83 -14.60 2.00 3.22
N GLN A 84 -14.64 1.47 4.44
CA GLN A 84 -14.57 2.29 5.65
C GLN A 84 -13.16 2.83 5.85
N VAL A 85 -13.08 4.04 6.42
CA VAL A 85 -11.83 4.65 6.86
C VAL A 85 -11.58 4.28 8.31
N SER A 86 -10.37 3.85 8.65
CA SER A 86 -9.97 3.50 10.02
C SER A 86 -8.46 3.68 10.23
N GLU A 87 -8.04 3.96 11.48
CA GLU A 87 -6.63 3.82 11.86
C GLU A 87 -6.20 2.35 11.93
N ASP A 88 -7.13 1.43 12.16
CA ASP A 88 -6.89 -0.01 11.98
C ASP A 88 -6.94 -0.35 10.48
N CYS A 89 -5.80 -0.16 9.81
CA CYS A 89 -5.67 -0.27 8.36
C CYS A 89 -4.43 -1.05 7.87
N LEU A 90 -3.61 -1.60 8.77
CA LEU A 90 -2.36 -2.31 8.43
C LEU A 90 -2.61 -3.75 7.93
N TYR A 91 -3.18 -3.80 6.74
CA TYR A 91 -3.59 -5.02 6.05
C TYR A 91 -2.97 -5.11 4.65
N LEU A 92 -2.91 -6.32 4.13
CA LEU A 92 -2.52 -6.61 2.75
C LEU A 92 -3.48 -7.60 2.11
N ASN A 93 -3.47 -7.61 0.78
CA ASN A 93 -4.17 -8.57 -0.06
C ASN A 93 -3.17 -9.44 -0.80
N VAL A 94 -3.47 -10.73 -0.98
CA VAL A 94 -2.65 -11.69 -1.74
C VAL A 94 -3.49 -12.31 -2.84
N TYR A 95 -2.93 -12.34 -4.04
CA TYR A 95 -3.55 -12.89 -5.26
C TYR A 95 -2.61 -13.93 -5.86
N ARG A 96 -3.14 -15.11 -6.19
CA ARG A 96 -2.40 -16.14 -6.92
C ARG A 96 -3.29 -16.92 -7.86
N ARG A 97 -2.72 -17.48 -8.92
CA ARG A 97 -3.41 -18.41 -9.82
C ARG A 97 -3.90 -19.64 -9.03
N SER A 98 -5.13 -20.11 -9.28
CA SER A 98 -5.62 -21.35 -8.66
C SER A 98 -4.96 -22.58 -9.27
N GLY A 99 -4.80 -23.64 -8.48
CA GLY A 99 -4.23 -24.91 -8.97
C GLY A 99 -2.71 -24.88 -9.17
N THR A 100 -2.02 -23.91 -8.56
CA THR A 100 -0.56 -23.93 -8.40
C THR A 100 -0.12 -25.26 -7.77
N ARG A 101 0.92 -25.89 -8.32
CA ARG A 101 1.33 -27.22 -7.87
C ARG A 101 1.96 -27.16 -6.49
N SER A 102 1.77 -28.21 -5.70
CA SER A 102 2.48 -28.35 -4.43
C SER A 102 4.00 -28.35 -4.68
N GLY A 103 4.75 -27.54 -3.93
CA GLY A 103 6.20 -27.39 -4.08
C GLY A 103 6.64 -26.38 -5.16
N GLU A 104 5.73 -25.83 -5.95
CA GLU A 104 6.05 -24.73 -6.88
C GLU A 104 6.37 -23.45 -6.08
N LYS A 105 7.48 -22.79 -6.45
CA LYS A 105 7.93 -21.50 -5.91
C LYS A 105 7.79 -20.44 -7.00
N LEU A 106 6.83 -19.54 -6.83
CA LEU A 106 6.47 -18.51 -7.80
C LEU A 106 7.13 -17.17 -7.45
N PRO A 107 7.58 -16.37 -8.44
CA PRO A 107 8.00 -15.00 -8.18
C PRO A 107 6.90 -14.20 -7.48
N VAL A 108 7.30 -13.33 -6.54
CA VAL A 108 6.39 -12.49 -5.76
C VAL A 108 6.53 -11.05 -6.20
N MET A 109 5.42 -10.36 -6.43
CA MET A 109 5.37 -8.93 -6.75
C MET A 109 4.58 -8.18 -5.68
N VAL A 110 5.24 -7.28 -4.95
CA VAL A 110 4.64 -6.49 -3.86
C VAL A 110 4.39 -5.06 -4.33
N TRP A 111 3.11 -4.71 -4.46
CA TRP A 111 2.66 -3.40 -4.92
C TRP A 111 2.53 -2.40 -3.78
N ILE A 112 3.18 -1.25 -3.94
CA ILE A 112 3.10 -0.10 -3.05
C ILE A 112 2.36 1.02 -3.78
N HIS A 113 1.18 1.38 -3.27
CA HIS A 113 0.34 2.38 -3.92
C HIS A 113 0.89 3.80 -3.82
N GLY A 114 0.55 4.63 -4.81
CA GLY A 114 0.79 6.08 -4.81
C GLY A 114 -0.23 6.87 -3.98
N GLY A 115 -0.39 8.15 -4.30
CA GLY A 115 -1.32 9.06 -3.62
C GLY A 115 -0.64 10.06 -2.68
N GLY A 116 0.60 10.46 -3.00
CA GLY A 116 1.30 11.55 -2.29
C GLY A 116 1.57 11.27 -0.81
N LEU A 117 1.61 10.00 -0.40
CA LEU A 117 1.72 9.57 1.00
C LEU A 117 0.54 10.02 1.90
N ALA A 118 -0.52 10.59 1.30
CA ALA A 118 -1.66 11.19 2.00
C ALA A 118 -3.00 10.57 1.59
N ALA A 119 -3.02 9.81 0.49
CA ALA A 119 -4.17 9.16 -0.11
C ALA A 119 -3.76 7.80 -0.64
N GLY A 120 -4.70 6.88 -0.81
CA GLY A 120 -4.44 5.57 -1.39
C GLY A 120 -5.11 4.44 -0.62
N GLY A 121 -4.99 3.24 -1.15
CA GLY A 121 -5.47 2.04 -0.49
C GLY A 121 -5.47 0.81 -1.41
N THR A 122 -5.57 -0.37 -0.82
CA THR A 122 -5.55 -1.64 -1.57
C THR A 122 -6.74 -1.79 -2.51
N PHE A 123 -7.89 -1.21 -2.17
CA PHE A 123 -9.12 -1.35 -2.94
C PHE A 123 -9.04 -0.76 -4.35
N TYR A 124 -8.07 0.10 -4.64
CA TYR A 124 -7.83 0.64 -5.98
C TYR A 124 -7.21 -0.38 -6.95
N TYR A 125 -6.60 -1.45 -6.43
CA TYR A 125 -5.70 -2.31 -7.20
C TYR A 125 -6.16 -3.77 -7.15
N ASP A 126 -6.63 -4.25 -8.29
CA ASP A 126 -6.96 -5.66 -8.50
C ASP A 126 -5.72 -6.42 -9.02
N GLY A 127 -5.10 -7.23 -8.17
CA GLY A 127 -3.93 -8.03 -8.51
C GLY A 127 -4.22 -9.26 -9.36
N SER A 128 -5.50 -9.62 -9.53
CA SER A 128 -5.93 -10.89 -10.13
C SER A 128 -5.48 -11.09 -11.58
N PRO A 129 -5.61 -10.10 -12.49
CA PRO A 129 -5.12 -10.25 -13.85
C PRO A 129 -3.62 -10.54 -13.90
N LEU A 130 -2.80 -9.78 -13.16
CA LEU A 130 -1.35 -9.96 -13.17
C LEU A 130 -0.95 -11.34 -12.62
N ALA A 131 -1.56 -11.76 -11.52
CA ALA A 131 -1.30 -13.07 -10.91
C ALA A 131 -1.60 -14.23 -11.86
N VAL A 132 -2.73 -14.16 -12.58
CA VAL A 132 -3.17 -15.22 -13.50
C VAL A 132 -2.38 -15.22 -14.80
N TYR A 133 -2.24 -14.06 -15.47
CA TYR A 133 -1.61 -14.00 -16.79
C TYR A 133 -0.09 -14.21 -16.75
N GLN A 134 0.58 -13.80 -15.67
CA GLN A 134 2.04 -13.93 -15.54
C GLN A 134 2.47 -15.07 -14.62
N ASN A 135 1.53 -15.81 -14.02
CA ASN A 135 1.81 -16.88 -13.07
C ASN A 135 2.75 -16.44 -11.94
N VAL A 136 2.37 -15.36 -11.26
CA VAL A 136 3.11 -14.78 -10.12
C VAL A 136 2.18 -14.63 -8.92
N VAL A 137 2.76 -14.53 -7.72
CA VAL A 137 2.01 -14.11 -6.53
C VAL A 137 2.06 -12.60 -6.42
N VAL A 138 0.90 -11.95 -6.40
CA VAL A 138 0.80 -10.49 -6.24
C VAL A 138 0.35 -10.17 -4.82
N VAL A 139 1.07 -9.27 -4.16
CA VAL A 139 0.74 -8.76 -2.83
C VAL A 139 0.48 -7.26 -2.95
N VAL A 140 -0.66 -6.79 -2.46
CA VAL A 140 -1.02 -5.36 -2.45
C VAL A 140 -1.08 -4.91 -1.00
N ILE A 141 -0.26 -3.95 -0.59
CA ILE A 141 -0.13 -3.54 0.81
C ILE A 141 -0.82 -2.19 1.08
N GLN A 142 -1.22 -1.97 2.33
CA GLN A 142 -1.48 -0.65 2.88
C GLN A 142 -0.37 -0.21 3.84
N TYR A 143 -0.30 1.09 4.07
CA TYR A 143 0.59 1.73 5.03
C TYR A 143 -0.07 3.00 5.56
N ARG A 144 0.30 3.45 6.78
CA ARG A 144 -0.26 4.69 7.34
C ARG A 144 0.05 5.89 6.44
N LEU A 145 -0.92 6.79 6.34
CA LEU A 145 -0.90 7.95 5.45
C LEU A 145 -0.94 9.26 6.26
N SER A 146 -0.59 10.35 5.58
CA SER A 146 -0.69 11.73 6.08
C SER A 146 -0.02 11.87 7.46
N ILE A 147 -0.63 12.61 8.38
CA ILE A 147 -0.16 12.86 9.74
C ILE A 147 0.14 11.52 10.45
N LEU A 148 -0.75 10.53 10.36
CA LEU A 148 -0.58 9.25 11.05
C LEU A 148 0.63 8.45 10.56
N GLY A 149 1.00 8.60 9.28
CA GLY A 149 2.15 7.93 8.69
C GLY A 149 3.46 8.73 8.79
N PHE A 150 3.39 10.06 8.80
CA PHE A 150 4.58 10.88 8.48
C PHE A 150 4.76 12.12 9.37
N LEU A 151 3.93 12.32 10.41
CA LEU A 151 4.20 13.35 11.40
C LEU A 151 5.58 13.13 12.02
N SER A 152 6.39 14.18 12.02
CA SER A 152 7.70 14.20 12.66
C SER A 152 7.88 15.51 13.43
N THR A 153 8.52 15.44 14.59
CA THR A 153 9.04 16.59 15.34
C THR A 153 10.50 16.86 15.04
N GLY A 154 11.19 15.95 14.34
CA GLY A 154 12.63 16.02 14.10
C GLY A 154 13.48 15.62 15.32
N ASP A 155 12.86 15.06 16.35
CA ASP A 155 13.50 14.55 17.57
C ASP A 155 13.01 13.13 17.89
N GLU A 156 13.48 12.59 19.02
CA GLU A 156 13.17 11.24 19.50
C GLU A 156 11.70 11.01 19.90
N HIS A 157 10.91 12.07 20.12
CA HIS A 157 9.52 11.95 20.57
C HIS A 157 8.57 11.60 19.43
N ALA A 158 8.84 12.09 18.22
CA ALA A 158 8.17 11.68 17.00
C ALA A 158 9.15 11.73 15.83
N PRO A 159 10.03 10.73 15.66
CA PRO A 159 11.00 10.70 14.56
C PRO A 159 10.33 10.66 13.18
N GLY A 160 9.12 10.11 13.09
CA GLY A 160 8.32 10.06 11.86
C GLY A 160 8.55 8.79 11.04
N ASN A 161 8.24 8.86 9.74
CA ASN A 161 8.42 7.76 8.79
C ASN A 161 7.68 6.45 9.13
N TRP A 162 6.64 6.52 9.94
CA TRP A 162 5.82 5.39 10.36
C TRP A 162 5.23 4.62 9.18
N GLY A 163 4.77 5.33 8.13
CA GLY A 163 4.28 4.72 6.90
C GLY A 163 5.34 3.93 6.15
N PHE A 164 6.60 4.38 6.13
CA PHE A 164 7.70 3.59 5.53
C PHE A 164 8.06 2.38 6.38
N LEU A 165 8.00 2.50 7.71
CA LEU A 165 8.17 1.36 8.60
C LEU A 165 7.05 0.32 8.44
N ASP A 166 5.82 0.75 8.14
CA ASP A 166 4.71 -0.17 7.82
C ASP A 166 4.99 -0.95 6.54
N GLN A 167 5.54 -0.30 5.51
CA GLN A 167 5.95 -0.99 4.28
C GLN A 167 7.03 -2.04 4.57
N ILE A 168 8.05 -1.72 5.38
CA ILE A 168 9.06 -2.69 5.83
C ILE A 168 8.42 -3.85 6.60
N ALA A 169 7.49 -3.57 7.51
CA ALA A 169 6.78 -4.61 8.27
C ALA A 169 5.97 -5.54 7.34
N SER A 170 5.34 -5.00 6.30
CA SER A 170 4.65 -5.80 5.29
C SER A 170 5.62 -6.70 4.50
N LEU A 171 6.82 -6.22 4.19
CA LEU A 171 7.85 -7.02 3.49
C LEU A 171 8.40 -8.12 4.40
N ARG A 172 8.57 -7.86 5.71
CA ARG A 172 8.90 -8.91 6.68
C ARG A 172 7.80 -9.98 6.74
N TRP A 173 6.54 -9.55 6.74
CA TRP A 173 5.42 -10.49 6.67
C TRP A 173 5.48 -11.35 5.40
N VAL A 174 5.79 -10.76 4.23
CA VAL A 174 5.97 -11.48 2.96
C VAL A 174 7.06 -12.53 3.10
N GLN A 175 8.26 -12.15 3.56
CA GLN A 175 9.37 -13.07 3.79
C GLN A 175 9.00 -14.25 4.70
N GLU A 176 8.16 -14.00 5.72
CA GLU A 176 7.80 -15.01 6.69
C GLU A 176 6.65 -15.93 6.28
N ASN A 177 5.79 -15.52 5.34
CA ASN A 177 4.51 -16.20 5.10
C ASN A 177 4.21 -16.51 3.62
N ILE A 178 4.93 -15.92 2.67
CA ILE A 178 4.52 -16.01 1.25
C ILE A 178 4.66 -17.41 0.67
N GLU A 179 5.52 -18.26 1.24
CA GLU A 179 5.63 -19.68 0.87
C GLU A 179 4.31 -20.44 1.06
N ALA A 180 3.49 -20.05 2.04
CA ALA A 180 2.17 -20.65 2.26
C ALA A 180 1.21 -20.37 1.08
N PHE A 181 1.52 -19.35 0.28
CA PHE A 181 0.82 -18.99 -0.95
C PHE A 181 1.57 -19.47 -2.20
N ASN A 182 2.55 -20.36 -2.08
CA ASN A 182 3.47 -20.78 -3.15
C ASN A 182 4.37 -19.66 -3.71
N GLY A 183 4.49 -18.54 -3.00
CA GLY A 183 5.45 -17.50 -3.37
C GLY A 183 6.87 -17.87 -2.93
N ASP A 184 7.86 -17.43 -3.70
CA ASP A 184 9.27 -17.60 -3.40
C ASP A 184 9.80 -16.38 -2.62
N PRO A 185 10.14 -16.53 -1.31
CA PRO A 185 10.70 -15.43 -0.53
C PRO A 185 12.06 -14.95 -1.09
N ASP A 186 12.77 -15.82 -1.82
CA ASP A 186 14.06 -15.53 -2.46
C ASP A 186 13.91 -14.86 -3.84
N SER A 187 12.68 -14.61 -4.30
CA SER A 187 12.40 -13.90 -5.56
C SER A 187 11.25 -12.89 -5.43
N VAL A 188 11.40 -11.98 -4.47
CA VAL A 188 10.48 -10.84 -4.24
C VAL A 188 10.87 -9.61 -5.05
N THR A 189 9.92 -9.03 -5.78
CA THR A 189 10.02 -7.76 -6.50
C THR A 189 9.10 -6.73 -5.87
N ILE A 190 9.63 -5.58 -5.44
CA ILE A 190 8.81 -4.44 -5.02
C ILE A 190 8.54 -3.53 -6.22
N PHE A 191 7.33 -3.02 -6.33
CA PHE A 191 6.96 -2.09 -7.41
C PHE A 191 5.90 -1.10 -6.97
N GLY A 192 5.93 0.12 -7.51
CA GLY A 192 5.02 1.17 -7.09
C GLY A 192 5.03 2.37 -8.02
N GLN A 193 3.95 3.15 -7.99
CA GLN A 193 3.76 4.33 -8.84
C GLN A 193 3.67 5.62 -8.03
N SER A 194 4.24 6.73 -8.55
CA SER A 194 4.25 8.04 -7.89
C SER A 194 4.85 7.97 -6.48
N ALA A 195 4.11 8.30 -5.42
CA ALA A 195 4.54 8.13 -4.03
C ALA A 195 4.92 6.67 -3.67
N GLY A 196 4.32 5.69 -4.35
CA GLY A 196 4.73 4.28 -4.26
C GLY A 196 6.08 4.03 -4.95
N GLY A 197 6.39 4.72 -6.04
CA GLY A 197 7.71 4.69 -6.68
C GLY A 197 8.79 5.34 -5.81
N ILE A 198 8.47 6.47 -5.16
CA ILE A 198 9.33 7.10 -4.14
C ILE A 198 9.58 6.12 -3.00
N SER A 199 8.53 5.45 -2.51
CA SER A 199 8.63 4.41 -1.48
C SER A 199 9.57 3.28 -1.91
N VAL A 200 9.42 2.75 -3.13
CA VAL A 200 10.35 1.75 -3.69
C VAL A 200 11.79 2.27 -3.68
N SER A 201 12.02 3.49 -4.14
CA SER A 201 13.36 4.11 -4.14
C SER A 201 13.94 4.25 -2.74
N LEU A 202 13.15 4.64 -1.74
CA LEU A 202 13.58 4.73 -0.33
C LEU A 202 13.91 3.36 0.26
N LEU A 203 13.11 2.34 -0.04
CA LEU A 203 13.34 0.98 0.43
C LEU A 203 14.64 0.39 -0.14
N VAL A 204 14.97 0.67 -1.41
CA VAL A 204 16.27 0.29 -2.00
C VAL A 204 17.46 0.89 -1.26
N MET A 205 17.32 2.10 -0.71
CA MET A 205 18.40 2.77 0.02
C MET A 205 18.42 2.44 1.53
N SER A 206 17.36 1.82 2.06
CA SER A 206 17.20 1.64 3.50
C SER A 206 17.88 0.37 3.99
N PRO A 207 18.82 0.44 4.97
CA PRO A 207 19.40 -0.76 5.57
C PRO A 207 18.35 -1.60 6.32
N LEU A 208 17.23 -1.00 6.73
CA LEU A 208 16.14 -1.74 7.39
C LEU A 208 15.38 -2.68 6.45
N ALA A 209 15.54 -2.52 5.14
CA ALA A 209 14.89 -3.33 4.11
C ALA A 209 15.85 -4.35 3.47
N GLU A 210 17.10 -4.43 3.94
CA GLU A 210 18.10 -5.38 3.46
C GLU A 210 17.60 -6.82 3.56
N GLY A 211 17.76 -7.58 2.48
CA GLY A 211 17.33 -8.97 2.38
C GLY A 211 15.81 -9.19 2.29
N LEU A 212 14.98 -8.14 2.28
CA LEU A 212 13.52 -8.30 2.22
C LEU A 212 12.97 -8.40 0.79
N PHE A 213 13.74 -7.96 -0.22
CA PHE A 213 13.38 -8.06 -1.63
C PHE A 213 14.63 -8.11 -2.51
N HIS A 214 14.43 -8.45 -3.79
CA HIS A 214 15.50 -8.82 -4.73
C HIS A 214 15.50 -7.97 -6.00
N LYS A 215 14.36 -7.37 -6.35
CA LYS A 215 14.17 -6.57 -7.57
C LYS A 215 13.25 -5.39 -7.24
N ALA A 216 13.39 -4.29 -7.97
CA ALA A 216 12.64 -3.06 -7.73
C ALA A 216 12.18 -2.41 -9.05
N ILE A 217 10.95 -1.90 -9.10
CA ILE A 217 10.40 -1.14 -10.23
C ILE A 217 9.75 0.14 -9.71
N ALA A 218 10.39 1.28 -9.95
CA ALA A 218 9.91 2.59 -9.54
C ALA A 218 9.25 3.32 -10.73
N MET A 219 7.92 3.49 -10.70
CA MET A 219 7.14 4.01 -11.83
C MET A 219 6.77 5.48 -11.59
N SER A 220 7.32 6.41 -12.37
CA SER A 220 6.99 7.84 -12.29
C SER A 220 7.11 8.42 -10.87
N GLY A 221 8.11 7.96 -10.13
CA GLY A 221 8.42 8.41 -8.77
C GLY A 221 9.72 7.79 -8.33
N VAL A 222 10.70 8.62 -8.02
CA VAL A 222 12.00 8.27 -7.43
C VAL A 222 12.31 9.34 -6.40
N VAL A 223 13.25 9.14 -5.50
CA VAL A 223 13.70 10.21 -4.60
C VAL A 223 14.65 11.15 -5.38
N PRO A 224 14.25 12.35 -5.84
CA PRO A 224 15.21 13.43 -6.07
C PRO A 224 15.84 13.81 -4.73
N LEU A 225 17.14 14.10 -4.75
CA LEU A 225 17.95 14.46 -3.58
C LEU A 225 17.41 15.68 -2.78
N GLU A 226 16.44 16.44 -3.28
CA GLU A 226 15.94 17.68 -2.61
C GLU A 226 14.42 17.77 -2.33
N ALA A 227 13.54 16.95 -2.93
CA ALA A 227 12.09 17.26 -2.93
C ALA A 227 11.18 16.43 -1.98
N HIS A 228 11.71 15.41 -1.29
CA HIS A 228 10.89 14.52 -0.44
C HIS A 228 11.37 14.36 1.01
N TYR A 229 12.26 15.24 1.45
CA TYR A 229 12.67 15.36 2.84
C TYR A 229 12.24 16.73 3.36
N THR A 230 11.63 16.78 4.54
CA THR A 230 11.39 18.07 5.21
C THR A 230 12.62 18.44 6.02
N ASN A 231 13.23 19.58 5.70
CA ASN A 231 14.35 20.11 6.47
C ASN A 231 13.90 20.80 7.77
N ASN A 232 12.59 20.93 8.00
CA ASN A 232 12.03 21.55 9.19
C ASN A 232 10.70 20.89 9.62
N PRO A 233 10.74 19.61 10.05
CA PRO A 233 9.54 18.87 10.48
C PRO A 233 8.83 19.57 11.66
N LEU A 234 9.60 20.17 12.57
CA LEU A 234 9.07 20.88 13.74
C LEU A 234 8.20 22.09 13.35
N ALA A 235 8.54 22.84 12.30
CA ALA A 235 7.70 23.94 11.84
C ALA A 235 6.35 23.44 11.34
N MET A 236 6.31 22.34 10.59
CA MET A 236 5.06 21.73 10.11
C MET A 236 4.22 21.19 11.29
N ALA A 237 4.87 20.55 12.27
CA ALA A 237 4.21 20.09 13.49
C ALA A 237 3.62 21.24 14.33
N LYS A 238 4.31 22.39 14.39
CA LYS A 238 3.83 23.59 15.10
C LYS A 238 2.59 24.21 14.44
N VAL A 239 2.48 24.20 13.12
CA VAL A 239 1.25 24.69 12.45
C VAL A 239 0.06 23.80 12.77
N LEU A 240 0.25 22.47 12.81
CA LEU A 240 -0.79 21.54 13.28
C LEU A 240 -1.20 21.78 14.75
N ASN A 241 -0.25 22.19 15.60
CA ASN A 241 -0.52 22.56 17.00
C ASN A 241 -1.31 23.89 17.11
N ILE A 242 -1.07 24.85 16.22
CA ILE A 242 -1.82 26.12 16.19
C ILE A 242 -3.25 25.90 15.67
N ASP A 243 -3.45 25.04 14.68
CA ASP A 243 -4.79 24.66 14.18
C ASP A 243 -5.56 23.75 15.16
N ALA A 244 -4.87 23.05 16.06
CA ALA A 244 -5.49 22.33 17.17
C ALA A 244 -5.99 23.27 18.28
N VAL A 245 -5.41 24.47 18.39
CA VAL A 245 -5.82 25.53 19.33
C VAL A 245 -6.85 26.47 18.70
N ASN A 246 -6.81 26.66 17.38
CA ASN A 246 -7.77 27.46 16.61
C ASN A 246 -8.34 26.61 15.47
N SER A 247 -9.53 26.05 15.68
CA SER A 247 -10.39 25.41 14.68
C SER A 247 -9.93 25.47 13.21
N ALA A 248 -9.54 24.30 12.68
CA ALA A 248 -9.60 23.86 11.27
C ALA A 248 -9.71 24.95 10.20
N THR A 249 -8.64 25.19 9.41
CA THR A 249 -8.66 25.53 7.95
C THR A 249 -7.35 26.21 7.50
N ALA A 250 -6.24 25.47 7.30
CA ALA A 250 -5.05 26.10 6.67
C ALA A 250 -3.99 25.15 6.07
N PHE A 251 -4.34 24.07 5.38
CA PHE A 251 -3.36 23.33 4.55
C PHE A 251 -3.96 22.82 3.23
N ASP A 252 -4.70 23.69 2.54
CA ASP A 252 -5.46 23.29 1.34
C ASP A 252 -4.84 23.75 0.01
N SER A 253 -3.87 24.66 -0.03
CA SER A 253 -3.49 25.29 -1.31
C SER A 253 -2.29 24.66 -2.05
N GLN A 254 -1.28 24.15 -1.35
CA GLN A 254 -0.06 23.64 -2.02
C GLN A 254 -0.09 22.15 -2.38
N LEU A 255 -0.75 21.30 -1.56
CA LEU A 255 -0.89 19.88 -1.87
C LEU A 255 -1.94 19.62 -2.96
N ILE A 256 -3.01 20.42 -3.00
CA ILE A 256 -4.06 20.37 -4.03
C ILE A 256 -3.52 20.78 -5.40
N ALA A 257 -2.64 21.78 -5.47
CA ALA A 257 -2.05 22.21 -6.74
C ALA A 257 -1.21 21.10 -7.41
N HIS A 258 -0.43 20.34 -6.64
CA HIS A 258 0.38 19.23 -7.17
C HIS A 258 -0.47 18.01 -7.55
N SER A 259 -1.56 17.74 -6.83
CA SER A 259 -2.46 16.62 -7.13
C SER A 259 -3.42 16.90 -8.29
N ALA A 260 -3.88 18.16 -8.45
CA ALA A 260 -4.64 18.59 -9.62
C ALA A 260 -3.79 18.55 -10.91
N PHE A 261 -2.51 18.94 -10.85
CA PHE A 261 -1.59 18.83 -11.97
C PHE A 261 -1.34 17.36 -12.38
N LEU A 262 -1.21 16.46 -11.40
CA LEU A 262 -1.03 15.03 -11.65
C LEU A 262 -2.28 14.36 -12.25
N LEU A 263 -3.48 14.72 -11.77
CA LEU A 263 -4.76 14.22 -12.31
C LEU A 263 -5.02 14.73 -13.74
N GLN A 264 -4.69 15.99 -14.03
CA GLN A 264 -4.71 16.53 -15.40
C GLN A 264 -3.73 15.78 -16.31
N MET A 265 -2.56 15.40 -15.79
CA MET A 265 -1.56 14.63 -16.54
C MET A 265 -2.03 13.18 -16.79
N ILE A 266 -2.70 12.54 -15.82
CA ILE A 266 -3.30 11.20 -15.99
C ILE A 266 -4.45 11.24 -17.00
N ALA A 267 -5.31 12.26 -16.96
CA ALA A 267 -6.38 12.46 -17.93
C ALA A 267 -5.82 12.66 -19.36
N ASN A 268 -4.77 13.46 -19.51
CA ASN A 268 -4.09 13.67 -20.80
C ASN A 268 -3.36 12.40 -21.27
N LEU A 269 -2.76 11.61 -20.37
CA LEU A 269 -2.16 10.33 -20.72
C LEU A 269 -3.22 9.32 -21.19
N THR A 270 -4.42 9.28 -20.58
CA THR A 270 -5.51 8.42 -21.07
C THR A 270 -6.03 8.82 -22.47
N GLU A 271 -5.98 10.11 -22.85
CA GLU A 271 -6.27 10.55 -24.22
C GLU A 271 -5.14 10.21 -25.21
N VAL A 272 -3.88 10.32 -24.78
CA VAL A 272 -2.70 9.95 -25.61
C VAL A 272 -2.65 8.43 -25.85
N TRP A 273 -3.05 7.61 -24.87
CA TRP A 273 -3.17 6.16 -25.03
C TRP A 273 -4.37 5.74 -25.89
N ARG A 274 -5.49 6.48 -25.85
CA ARG A 274 -6.63 6.25 -26.77
C ARG A 274 -6.33 6.59 -28.23
N SER A 275 -5.38 7.49 -28.48
CA SER A 275 -5.08 7.99 -29.83
C SER A 275 -3.93 7.26 -30.56
N ARG A 276 -3.23 6.31 -29.93
CA ARG A 276 -2.05 5.64 -30.52
C ARG A 276 -2.05 4.11 -30.54
N LEU A 277 -3.21 3.47 -30.47
CA LEU A 277 -3.34 2.02 -30.72
C LEU A 277 -4.50 1.72 -31.67
N TRP A 278 -4.39 2.24 -32.89
CA TRP A 278 -5.00 1.66 -34.08
C TRP A 278 -3.98 1.79 -35.22
N PHE A 279 -3.47 0.65 -35.69
CA PHE A 279 -2.47 0.44 -36.76
C PHE A 279 -1.03 0.90 -36.47
N GLN A 280 -0.17 -0.06 -36.11
CA GLN A 280 0.91 -0.57 -36.95
C GLN A 280 1.37 -1.94 -36.45
#